data_AF-A0A958RV47-F1
#
_entry.id   AF-A0A958RV47-F1
#
_cell.length_a   1.000
_cell.length_b   1.000
_cell.length_c   1.000
_cell.angle_alpha   90.00
_cell.angle_beta   90.00
_cell.angle_gamma   90.00
#
_symmetry.space_group_name_H-M   'P 1'
#
loop_
_entity.id
_entity.type
_entity.pdbx_description
1 polymer ?
#
loop_
_entity_poly.entity_id
_entity_poly.type
_entity_poly.pdbx_seq_one_letter_code
_entity_poly.pdbx_strand_id
1 'polypeptide(L)'
;MRISLIFGALLALLLMSQLTQASDVAWSGRYNFEGVLLQGPELRGETERSYLQHHLILKPKIVATDGVNIYGRFDIMNSSLDEIGYRGGQF
;
A
#
# COMPACT_ATOMS: atom_id res chain seq x y z
N MET A 1 -12.65 -38.88 -37.92
CA MET A 1 -13.63 -37.86 -37.47
C MET A 1 -13.41 -37.33 -36.04
N ARG A 2 -13.06 -38.16 -35.04
CA ARG A 2 -12.95 -37.71 -33.63
C ARG A 2 -11.85 -36.68 -33.34
N ILE A 3 -10.69 -36.78 -34.00
CA ILE A 3 -9.55 -35.87 -33.79
C ILE A 3 -9.79 -34.46 -34.36
N SER A 4 -10.51 -34.36 -35.48
CA SER A 4 -10.88 -33.07 -36.09
C SER A 4 -11.85 -32.27 -35.21
N LEU A 5 -12.75 -32.96 -34.50
CA LEU A 5 -13.66 -32.34 -33.53
C LEU A 5 -12.91 -31.81 -32.30
N ILE A 6 -11.95 -32.57 -31.78
CA ILE A 6 -11.12 -32.14 -30.65
C ILE A 6 -10.28 -30.91 -31.05
N PHE A 7 -9.69 -30.93 -32.24
CA PHE A 7 -8.90 -29.81 -32.74
C PHE A 7 -9.75 -28.55 -32.94
N GLY A 8 -10.97 -28.69 -33.49
CA GLY A 8 -11.92 -27.58 -33.62
C GLY A 8 -12.36 -27.01 -32.27
N ALA A 9 -12.62 -27.87 -31.28
CA ALA A 9 -12.96 -27.44 -29.93
C ALA A 9 -11.80 -26.71 -29.24
N LEU A 10 -10.56 -27.19 -29.42
CA LEU A 10 -9.37 -26.57 -28.85
C LEU A 10 -9.11 -25.18 -29.47
N LEU A 11 -9.31 -25.05 -30.78
CA LEU A 11 -9.20 -23.78 -31.49
C LEU A 11 -10.27 -22.78 -31.05
N ALA A 12 -11.52 -23.23 -30.87
CA ALA A 12 -12.59 -22.39 -30.35
C ALA A 12 -12.31 -21.92 -28.91
N LEU A 13 -11.76 -22.80 -28.07
CA LEU A 13 -11.36 -22.46 -26.70
C LEU A 13 -10.23 -21.40 -26.69
N LEU A 14 -9.27 -21.53 -27.62
CA LEU A 14 -8.17 -20.57 -27.77
C LEU A 14 -8.66 -19.18 -28.18
N LEU A 15 -9.66 -19.12 -29.07
CA LEU A 15 -10.23 -17.87 -29.57
C LEU A 15 -11.09 -17.12 -28.53
N MET A 16 -11.63 -17.82 -27.54
CA MET A 16 -12.43 -17.22 -26.45
C MET A 16 -11.57 -16.61 -25.33
N SER A 17 -10.24 -16.81 -25.35
CA SER A 17 -9.32 -16.31 -24.31
C SER A 17 -9.00 -14.80 -24.39
N GLN A 18 -9.61 -14.07 -25.33
CA GLN A 18 -9.26 -12.70 -25.69
C GLN A 18 -9.90 -11.61 -24.79
N LEU A 19 -10.52 -11.95 -23.66
CA LEU A 19 -11.07 -10.95 -22.73
C LEU A 19 -9.97 -10.34 -21.83
N THR A 20 -8.96 -9.72 -22.44
CA THR A 20 -8.13 -8.72 -21.75
C THR A 20 -8.87 -7.40 -21.82
N GLN A 21 -9.51 -7.01 -20.72
CA GLN A 21 -10.01 -5.65 -20.56
C GLN A 21 -8.84 -4.79 -20.06
N ALA A 22 -8.39 -3.88 -20.92
CA ALA A 22 -7.34 -2.92 -20.58
C ALA A 22 -7.94 -1.85 -19.65
N SER A 23 -8.08 -2.17 -18.37
CA SER A 23 -8.26 -1.14 -17.34
C SER A 23 -6.89 -0.52 -17.06
N ASP A 24 -6.71 0.76 -17.36
CA ASP A 24 -5.51 1.48 -16.95
C ASP A 24 -5.58 1.74 -15.44
N VAL A 25 -4.62 1.21 -14.70
CA VAL A 25 -4.52 1.39 -13.25
C VAL A 25 -3.24 2.16 -12.96
N ALA A 26 -3.40 3.43 -12.62
CA ALA A 26 -2.31 4.29 -12.18
C ALA A 26 -2.28 4.34 -10.65
N TRP A 27 -1.13 4.05 -10.06
CA TRP A 27 -0.91 4.17 -8.62
C TRP A 27 -0.15 5.45 -8.32
N SER A 28 -0.63 6.21 -7.33
CA SER A 28 0.07 7.34 -6.75
C SER A 28 0.00 7.26 -5.23
N GLY A 29 0.83 8.00 -4.51
CA GLY A 29 0.83 7.92 -3.05
C GLY A 29 1.91 8.76 -2.40
N ARG A 30 1.96 8.70 -1.08
CA ARG A 30 2.99 9.32 -0.25
C ARG A 30 3.29 8.43 0.95
N TYR A 31 4.57 8.21 1.20
CA TYR A 31 5.04 7.64 2.45
C TYR A 31 5.59 8.76 3.32
N ASN A 32 5.14 8.81 4.57
CA ASN A 32 5.56 9.80 5.54
C ASN A 32 6.17 9.11 6.76
N PHE A 33 7.23 9.72 7.27
CA PHE A 33 7.98 9.25 8.42
C PHE A 33 8.35 10.47 9.27
N GLU A 34 8.01 10.42 10.55
CA GLU A 34 8.21 11.49 11.51
C GLU A 34 8.84 10.91 12.77
N GLY A 35 9.89 11.57 13.28
CA GLY A 35 10.58 11.19 14.49
C GLY A 35 10.71 12.40 15.41
N VAL A 36 10.43 12.21 16.69
CA VAL A 36 10.53 13.26 17.70
C VAL A 36 11.42 12.76 18.83
N LEU A 37 12.35 13.62 19.24
CA LEU A 37 13.20 13.40 20.39
C LEU A 37 12.86 14.42 21.47
N LEU A 38 12.49 13.95 22.65
CA LEU A 38 12.24 14.79 23.83
C LEU A 38 13.36 14.58 24.84
N GLN A 39 14.08 15.67 25.12
CA GLN A 39 15.13 15.71 26.14
C GLN A 39 14.58 16.38 27.40
N GLY A 40 14.70 15.72 28.54
CA GLY A 40 14.19 16.23 29.82
C GLY A 40 12.69 16.55 29.85
N PRO A 41 11.79 15.66 29.36
CA PRO A 41 10.35 15.89 29.43
C PRO A 41 9.80 15.85 30.88
N GLU A 42 10.63 15.43 31.85
CA GLU A 42 10.26 15.29 33.26
C GLU A 42 11.00 16.30 34.14
N LEU A 43 10.30 16.88 35.13
CA LEU A 43 10.84 17.88 36.06
C LEU A 43 11.95 17.35 37.00
N ARG A 44 12.09 16.03 37.13
CA ARG A 44 13.09 15.35 37.96
C ARG A 44 13.62 14.11 37.25
N GLY A 45 14.52 14.30 36.30
CA GLY A 45 15.26 13.20 35.67
C GLY A 45 15.89 13.59 34.34
N GLU A 46 17.08 13.05 34.06
CA GLU A 46 17.67 13.05 32.72
C GLU A 46 17.07 11.90 31.91
N THR A 47 15.77 12.00 31.64
CA THR A 47 15.06 11.01 30.84
C THR A 47 14.99 11.50 29.39
N GLU A 48 15.47 10.69 28.47
CA GLU A 48 15.30 10.92 27.03
C GLU A 48 14.19 10.00 26.51
N ARG A 49 13.23 10.57 25.79
CA ARG A 49 12.15 9.82 25.13
C ARG A 49 12.19 10.06 23.63
N SER A 50 12.12 8.99 22.85
CA SER A 50 12.03 9.07 21.40
C SER A 50 10.75 8.44 20.89
N TYR A 51 10.07 9.15 19.99
CA TYR A 51 8.85 8.71 19.34
C TYR A 51 9.05 8.62 17.84
N LEU A 52 8.45 7.62 17.22
CA LEU A 52 8.44 7.43 15.78
C LEU A 52 7.01 7.21 15.30
N GLN A 53 6.68 7.91 14.22
CA GLN A 53 5.40 7.77 13.55
C GLN A 53 5.62 7.60 12.05
N HIS A 54 4.90 6.68 11.43
CA HIS A 54 4.89 6.51 10.00
C HIS A 54 3.47 6.27 9.47
N HIS A 55 3.25 6.64 8.21
CA HIS A 55 1.99 6.35 7.52
C HIS A 55 2.18 6.29 6.00
N LEU A 56 1.51 5.34 5.37
CA LEU A 56 1.51 5.15 3.91
C LEU A 56 0.12 5.48 3.35
N ILE A 57 0.07 6.42 2.41
CA ILE A 57 -1.15 6.79 1.70
C ILE A 57 -1.00 6.34 0.25
N LEU A 58 -1.89 5.46 -0.21
CA LEU A 58 -1.99 5.04 -1.61
C LEU A 58 -3.27 5.59 -2.22
N LYS A 59 -3.19 6.02 -3.47
CA LYS A 59 -4.25 6.63 -4.25
C LYS A 59 -4.30 5.97 -5.62
N PRO A 60 -5.01 4.84 -5.76
CA PRO A 60 -5.26 4.25 -7.07
C PRO A 60 -6.19 5.14 -7.89
N LYS A 61 -5.88 5.24 -9.18
CA LYS A 61 -6.78 5.73 -10.21
C LYS A 61 -6.99 4.61 -11.21
N ILE A 62 -8.23 4.18 -11.37
CA ILE A 62 -8.64 3.16 -12.33
C ILE A 62 -9.42 3.85 -13.43
N VAL A 63 -8.98 3.72 -14.68
CA VAL A 63 -9.74 4.15 -15.85
C VAL A 63 -10.49 2.94 -16.39
N ALA A 64 -11.80 2.93 -16.21
CA ALA A 64 -12.67 1.89 -16.73
C ALA A 64 -12.87 2.07 -18.25
N THR A 65 -13.24 0.99 -18.92
CA THR A 65 -13.38 0.91 -20.39
C THR A 65 -14.46 1.84 -20.94
N ASP A 66 -15.39 2.30 -20.10
CA ASP A 66 -16.42 3.30 -20.41
C ASP A 66 -15.94 4.75 -20.25
N GLY A 67 -14.66 4.96 -19.93
CA GLY A 67 -14.07 6.27 -19.68
C GLY A 67 -14.33 6.82 -18.27
N VAL A 68 -14.97 6.02 -17.39
CA VAL A 68 -15.18 6.42 -15.99
C VAL A 68 -13.87 6.29 -15.23
N ASN A 69 -13.48 7.38 -14.55
CA ASN A 69 -12.34 7.38 -13.65
C ASN A 69 -12.81 7.05 -12.23
N ILE A 70 -12.35 5.93 -11.69
CA ILE A 70 -12.57 5.52 -10.30
C ILE A 70 -11.34 5.91 -9.49
N TYR A 71 -11.56 6.70 -8.44
CA TYR A 71 -10.52 7.13 -7.51
C TYR A 71 -10.70 6.43 -6.18
N GLY A 72 -9.64 5.81 -5.68
CA GLY A 72 -9.60 5.22 -4.34
C GLY A 72 -8.55 5.88 -3.45
N ARG A 73 -8.65 5.62 -2.15
CA ARG A 73 -7.62 5.96 -1.17
C ARG A 73 -7.48 4.83 -0.16
N PHE A 74 -6.26 4.37 0.05
CA PHE A 74 -5.90 3.45 1.13
C PHE A 74 -4.93 4.15 2.07
N ASP A 75 -5.28 4.23 3.35
CA ASP A 75 -4.36 4.64 4.41
C ASP A 75 -3.91 3.36 5.14
N ILE A 76 -2.63 3.01 5.01
CA ILE A 76 -2.05 1.76 5.49
C ILE A 76 -0.86 2.10 6.40
N MET A 77 -0.48 1.17 7.28
CA MET A 77 0.68 1.31 8.18
C MET A 77 0.58 2.54 9.07
N ASN A 78 -0.61 2.80 9.61
CA ASN A 78 -0.82 3.86 10.59
C ASN A 78 -0.29 3.37 11.94
N SER A 79 0.92 3.78 12.31
CA SER A 79 1.46 3.47 13.63
C SER A 79 0.73 4.31 14.68
N SER A 80 0.20 3.66 15.72
CA SER A 80 0.01 4.35 17.01
C SER A 80 1.40 4.75 17.50
N LEU A 81 1.55 5.95 18.07
CA LEU A 81 2.83 6.50 18.57
C LEU A 81 3.72 5.41 19.20
N ASP A 82 4.79 5.00 18.51
CA ASP A 82 5.73 4.00 19.00
C ASP A 82 6.84 4.73 19.75
N GLU A 83 6.91 4.52 21.08
CA GLU A 83 8.05 4.97 21.89
C GLU A 83 9.21 4.00 21.64
N ILE A 84 10.25 4.48 20.96
CA ILE A 84 11.35 3.66 20.43
C ILE A 84 12.60 3.68 21.32
N GLY A 85 12.61 4.44 22.42
CA GLY A 85 13.77 4.47 23.31
C GLY A 85 13.54 5.20 24.63
N TYR A 86 14.03 4.56 25.70
CA TYR A 86 14.22 5.14 27.02
C TYR A 86 15.70 5.01 27.36
N ARG A 87 16.44 6.13 27.37
CA ARG A 87 17.81 6.19 27.94
C ARG A 87 17.72 6.96 29.24
N GLY A 88 17.37 6.25 30.32
CA GLY A 88 17.54 6.76 31.68
C GLY A 88 19.01 6.63 32.07
N GLY A 89 19.67 7.77 32.30
CA GLY A 89 21.03 7.81 32.84
C GLY A 89 21.09 7.07 34.18
N GLN A 90 21.89 6.01 34.23
CA GLN A 90 22.36 5.42 35.48
C GLN A 90 23.54 6.24 35.98
N PHE A 91 23.33 7.07 37.01
CA PHE A 91 24.36 7.51 37.95
C PHE A 91 23.73 7.68 39.33
#